data_AF-A0A534J8Y2-F1
#
_entry.id   AF-A0A534J8Y2-F1
#
_cell.length_a   1.000
_cell.length_b   1.000
_cell.length_c   1.000
_cell.angle_alpha   90.00
_cell.angle_beta   90.00
_cell.angle_gamma   90.00
#
_symmetry.space_group_name_H-M   'P 1'
#
loop_
_entity.id
_entity.type
_entity.pdbx_description
1 polymer ?
#
loop_
_entity_poly.entity_id
_entity_poly.type
_entity_poly.pdbx_seq_one_letter_code
_entity_poly.pdbx_strand_id
1 'polypeptide(L)'
;MPSGRVFDLAADALEAFSTAAPRDPATLPAMLKEGPEAVAYYVSFRTDPERFGVYVREGRLRALKEEYHRIIWRDLGKYVDQPIEDIVDRIEYSLAIDYLLTHSRFHFLVDSIAATREMADGKARYLRYLAWRAATAQKPPATPNDVVNLEEALANLDAFKNFINPSYCDAIAKLVQGRLDERNVQEWQAFFIGARWGTEIANAISRQPAGFRDFTRFLNRTTSVGAYSYVRVKYSYNKEAQDNALKTLSLRIDGVEPPADLSGGLNPFSEEPPPYRVYLVD
;
A
#
# COMPACT_ATOMS: atom_id res chain seq x y z
N MET A 1 1.10 26.70 5.88
CA MET A 1 0.56 25.84 4.81
C MET A 1 1.77 25.15 4.20
N PRO A 2 1.90 23.81 4.22
CA PRO A 2 3.13 23.21 3.71
C PRO A 2 3.15 23.40 2.19
N SER A 3 4.07 24.24 1.72
CA SER A 3 4.44 24.34 0.31
C SER A 3 5.23 23.08 -0.03
N GLY A 4 4.57 22.08 -0.62
CA GLY A 4 5.24 20.86 -1.03
C GLY A 4 6.10 21.08 -2.27
N ARG A 5 7.32 20.54 -2.28
CA ARG A 5 8.15 20.49 -3.48
C ARG A 5 7.72 19.31 -4.34
N VAL A 6 7.75 19.47 -5.66
CA VAL A 6 7.47 18.35 -6.57
C VAL A 6 8.47 17.23 -6.30
N PHE A 7 7.96 16.01 -6.14
CA PHE A 7 8.76 14.81 -6.05
C PHE A 7 8.92 14.22 -7.45
N ASP A 8 10.15 14.27 -7.97
CA ASP A 8 10.48 13.62 -9.22
C ASP A 8 10.57 12.10 -9.04
N LEU A 9 9.73 11.37 -9.77
CA LEU A 9 9.66 9.91 -9.75
C LEU A 9 10.40 9.28 -10.94
N ALA A 10 11.17 10.07 -11.70
CA ALA A 10 12.06 9.54 -12.72
C ALA A 10 13.10 8.59 -12.09
N ALA A 11 13.51 7.57 -12.86
CA ALA A 11 14.35 6.48 -12.34
C ALA A 11 15.71 6.97 -11.82
N ASP A 12 16.30 7.96 -12.49
CA ASP A 12 17.54 8.64 -12.12
C ASP A 12 17.40 9.48 -10.85
N ALA A 13 16.27 10.17 -10.68
CA ALA A 13 15.97 10.92 -9.47
C ALA A 13 15.79 10.00 -8.25
N LEU A 14 15.15 8.84 -8.44
CA LEU A 14 14.91 7.86 -7.37
C LEU A 14 16.16 7.05 -6.99
N GLU A 15 17.12 6.89 -7.91
CA GLU A 15 18.33 6.09 -7.67
C GLU A 15 19.21 6.65 -6.55
N ALA A 16 19.26 7.97 -6.39
CA ALA A 16 20.01 8.65 -5.34
C ALA A 16 19.10 9.30 -4.28
N PHE A 17 17.81 8.96 -4.27
CA PHE A 17 16.85 9.62 -3.39
C PHE A 17 17.12 9.28 -1.91
N SER A 18 17.18 10.33 -1.09
CA SER A 18 17.13 10.24 0.36
C SER A 18 16.48 11.51 0.92
N THR A 19 15.93 11.43 2.13
CA THR A 19 15.44 12.62 2.83
C THR A 19 16.42 13.09 3.89
N ALA A 20 16.62 14.41 3.95
CA ALA A 20 17.39 15.07 5.01
C ALA A 20 16.55 15.31 6.29
N ALA A 21 15.23 15.16 6.21
CA ALA A 21 14.34 15.39 7.34
C ALA A 21 14.67 14.44 8.51
N PRO A 22 14.60 14.91 9.77
CA PRO A 22 14.73 14.03 10.92
C PRO A 22 13.56 13.03 10.94
N ARG A 23 13.84 11.83 11.44
CA ARG A 23 12.82 10.79 11.64
C ARG A 23 11.73 11.30 12.59
N ASP A 24 10.47 11.22 12.18
CA ASP A 24 9.32 11.48 13.04
C ASP A 24 9.02 10.24 13.92
N PRO A 25 9.25 10.29 15.24
CA PRO A 25 9.05 9.15 16.14
C PRO A 25 7.56 8.77 16.31
N ALA A 26 6.62 9.67 15.99
CA ALA A 26 5.19 9.41 16.08
C ALA A 26 4.65 8.63 14.88
N THR A 27 5.46 8.39 13.85
CA THR A 27 5.01 7.78 12.59
C THR A 27 4.40 6.40 12.76
N LEU A 28 5.11 5.43 13.38
CA LEU A 28 4.60 4.06 13.50
C LEU A 28 3.33 4.01 14.37
N PRO A 29 3.25 4.68 15.54
CA PRO A 29 2.00 4.81 16.28
C PRO A 29 0.87 5.46 15.46
N ALA A 30 1.17 6.51 14.69
CA ALA A 30 0.19 7.16 13.83
C ALA A 30 -0.28 6.21 12.73
N MET A 31 0.61 5.43 12.10
CA MET A 31 0.22 4.42 11.11
C MET A 31 -0.69 3.33 11.72
N LEU A 32 -0.49 2.93 12.97
CA LEU A 32 -1.39 1.99 13.63
C LEU A 32 -2.79 2.57 13.88
N LYS A 33 -2.94 3.90 13.86
CA LYS A 33 -4.22 4.58 14.10
C LYS A 33 -4.88 5.08 12.82
N GLU A 34 -4.08 5.66 11.92
CA GLU A 34 -4.46 6.41 10.73
C GLU A 34 -3.99 5.72 9.44
N GLY A 35 -3.36 4.54 9.53
CA GLY A 35 -2.83 3.78 8.39
C GLY A 35 -1.77 4.53 7.58
N PRO A 36 -1.58 4.18 6.29
CA PRO A 36 -0.53 4.77 5.44
C PRO A 36 -0.69 6.27 5.20
N GLU A 37 -1.91 6.78 5.37
CA GLU A 37 -2.25 8.21 5.30
C GLU A 37 -1.51 9.07 6.33
N ALA A 38 -1.06 8.45 7.43
CA ALA A 38 -0.15 9.08 8.36
C ALA A 38 1.14 9.51 7.67
N VAL A 39 1.64 8.77 6.69
CA VAL A 39 2.89 9.06 5.98
C VAL A 39 2.63 9.80 4.67
N ALA A 40 1.70 9.32 3.85
CA ALA A 40 1.38 9.92 2.56
C ALA A 40 -0.13 9.98 2.33
N TYR A 41 -0.63 11.12 1.86
CA TYR A 41 -2.07 11.34 1.68
C TYR A 41 -2.37 11.89 0.29
N TYR A 42 -3.54 11.53 -0.24
CA TYR A 42 -4.05 12.03 -1.51
C TYR A 42 -4.99 13.22 -1.28
N VAL A 43 -4.79 14.29 -2.05
CA VAL A 43 -5.69 15.44 -2.14
C VAL A 43 -6.48 15.34 -3.44
N SER A 44 -7.80 15.31 -3.30
CA SER A 44 -8.72 15.14 -4.43
C SER A 44 -8.79 16.34 -5.35
N PHE A 45 -8.73 16.10 -6.67
CA PHE A 45 -9.02 17.14 -7.68
C PHE A 45 -10.47 17.63 -7.63
N ARG A 46 -11.36 16.91 -6.93
CA ARG A 46 -12.76 17.28 -6.73
C ARG A 46 -12.94 18.25 -5.57
N THR A 47 -12.06 18.22 -4.57
CA THR A 47 -12.16 19.05 -3.37
C THR A 47 -11.19 20.22 -3.40
N ASP A 48 -10.01 20.03 -3.97
CA ASP A 48 -8.98 21.06 -4.13
C ASP A 48 -8.26 20.88 -5.48
N PRO A 49 -8.83 21.39 -6.59
CA PRO A 49 -8.28 21.22 -7.94
C PRO A 49 -6.96 21.97 -8.15
N GLU A 50 -6.61 22.94 -7.30
CA GLU A 50 -5.35 23.65 -7.40
C GLU A 50 -4.20 22.89 -6.73
N ARG A 51 -4.52 22.03 -5.76
CA ARG A 51 -3.55 21.30 -4.93
C ARG A 51 -3.64 19.78 -5.08
N PHE A 52 -4.37 19.28 -6.06
CA PHE A 52 -4.53 17.83 -6.23
C PHE A 52 -3.18 17.11 -6.40
N GLY A 53 -3.10 15.91 -5.84
CA GLY A 53 -1.91 15.07 -5.90
C GLY A 53 -1.67 14.28 -4.61
N VAL A 54 -0.57 13.56 -4.56
CA VAL A 54 -0.15 12.79 -3.39
C VAL A 54 0.94 13.55 -2.67
N TYR A 55 0.81 13.66 -1.36
CA TYR A 55 1.73 14.39 -0.49
C TYR A 55 2.39 13.41 0.46
N VAL A 56 3.72 13.33 0.42
CA VAL A 56 4.53 12.42 1.24
C VAL A 56 5.27 13.25 2.29
N ARG A 57 5.06 12.93 3.57
CA ARG A 57 5.73 13.61 4.70
C ARG A 57 7.13 13.05 4.87
N GLU A 58 8.15 13.88 4.68
CA GLU A 58 9.55 13.47 4.60
C GLU A 58 10.03 12.77 5.87
N GLY A 59 9.82 13.38 7.05
CA GLY A 59 10.24 12.79 8.33
C GLY A 59 9.52 11.48 8.65
N ARG A 60 8.30 11.30 8.14
CA ARG A 60 7.50 10.07 8.30
C ARG A 60 7.89 8.99 7.29
N LEU A 61 8.23 9.38 6.07
CA LEU A 61 8.81 8.47 5.08
C LEU A 61 10.11 7.87 5.61
N ARG A 62 10.97 8.71 6.21
CA ARG A 62 12.19 8.25 6.88
C ARG A 62 11.90 7.23 7.99
N ALA A 63 10.88 7.47 8.81
CA ALA A 63 10.52 6.54 9.87
C ALA A 63 9.98 5.19 9.34
N LEU A 64 9.22 5.19 8.23
CA LEU A 64 8.77 3.96 7.57
C LEU A 64 9.95 3.19 6.95
N LYS A 65 10.85 3.90 6.26
CA LYS A 65 12.11 3.37 5.73
C LYS A 65 12.93 2.71 6.83
N GLU A 66 13.14 3.38 7.97
CA GLU A 66 13.88 2.82 9.12
C GLU A 66 13.22 1.57 9.73
N GLU A 67 11.89 1.44 9.65
CA GLU A 67 11.21 0.21 10.05
C GLU A 67 11.46 -0.93 9.05
N TYR A 68 11.48 -0.64 7.75
CA TYR A 68 11.86 -1.62 6.73
C TYR A 68 13.31 -2.05 6.87
N HIS A 69 14.20 -1.10 7.18
CA HIS A 69 15.58 -1.36 7.54
C HIS A 69 15.69 -2.35 8.69
N ARG A 70 14.97 -2.11 9.79
CA ARG A 70 14.96 -3.00 10.95
C ARG A 70 14.53 -4.44 10.58
N ILE A 71 13.53 -4.58 9.71
CA ILE A 71 13.03 -5.89 9.25
C ILE A 71 14.08 -6.58 8.36
N ILE A 72 14.60 -5.88 7.35
CA ILE A 72 15.57 -6.41 6.39
C ILE A 72 16.84 -6.84 7.11
N TRP A 73 17.43 -5.96 7.92
CA TRP A 73 18.70 -6.23 8.59
C TRP A 73 18.62 -7.31 9.67
N ARG A 74 17.47 -7.45 10.33
CA ARG A 74 17.24 -8.56 11.27
C ARG A 74 17.42 -9.92 10.59
N ASP A 75 16.89 -10.10 9.38
CA ASP A 75 16.90 -11.38 8.67
C ASP A 75 18.13 -11.55 7.78
N LEU A 76 18.56 -10.46 7.14
CA LEU A 76 19.54 -10.49 6.06
C LEU A 76 20.93 -9.94 6.43
N GLY A 77 21.07 -9.21 7.54
CA GLY A 77 22.34 -8.56 7.91
C GLY A 77 23.52 -9.54 8.07
N LYS A 78 23.25 -10.79 8.46
CA LYS A 78 24.26 -11.85 8.58
C LYS A 78 24.77 -12.40 7.24
N TYR A 79 24.12 -12.05 6.13
CA TYR A 79 24.50 -12.41 4.76
C TYR A 79 25.11 -11.22 4.01
N VAL A 80 25.50 -10.17 4.71
CA VAL A 80 26.19 -9.01 4.15
C VAL A 80 27.69 -9.19 4.41
N ASP A 81 28.42 -9.60 3.39
CA ASP A 81 29.87 -9.83 3.40
C ASP A 81 30.66 -8.63 2.84
N GLN A 82 29.98 -7.67 2.23
CA GLN A 82 30.54 -6.44 1.64
C GLN A 82 29.65 -5.23 1.96
N PRO A 83 30.19 -3.99 1.90
CA PRO A 83 29.38 -2.78 2.04
C PRO A 83 28.31 -2.66 0.93
N ILE A 84 27.05 -2.58 1.33
CA ILE A 84 25.88 -2.49 0.44
C ILE A 84 24.85 -1.46 0.93
N GLU A 85 25.21 -0.63 1.92
CA GLU A 85 24.29 0.31 2.57
C GLU A 85 23.64 1.27 1.57
N ASP A 86 24.35 1.68 0.53
CA ASP A 86 23.85 2.49 -0.60
C ASP A 86 22.69 1.81 -1.32
N ILE A 87 22.85 0.51 -1.63
CA ILE A 87 21.83 -0.28 -2.32
C ILE A 87 20.65 -0.56 -1.40
N VAL A 88 20.93 -0.87 -0.14
CA VAL A 88 19.89 -1.21 0.82
C VAL A 88 19.04 0.01 1.15
N ASP A 89 19.65 1.20 1.26
CA ASP A 89 18.93 2.47 1.41
C ASP A 89 17.97 2.70 0.23
N ARG A 90 18.44 2.47 -1.00
CA ARG A 90 17.60 2.52 -2.22
C ARG A 90 16.46 1.50 -2.17
N ILE A 91 16.71 0.25 -1.81
CA ILE A 91 15.69 -0.79 -1.68
C ILE A 91 14.60 -0.35 -0.68
N GLU A 92 15.00 0.14 0.49
CA GLU A 92 14.10 0.53 1.56
C GLU A 92 13.21 1.72 1.16
N TYR A 93 13.77 2.74 0.49
CA TYR A 93 12.98 3.85 -0.04
C TYR A 93 12.06 3.42 -1.18
N SER A 94 12.52 2.60 -2.12
CA SER A 94 11.66 2.09 -3.21
C SER A 94 10.47 1.32 -2.65
N LEU A 95 10.68 0.41 -1.70
CA LEU A 95 9.61 -0.35 -1.06
C LEU A 95 8.61 0.58 -0.35
N ALA A 96 9.10 1.59 0.38
CA ALA A 96 8.26 2.53 1.12
C ALA A 96 7.45 3.44 0.17
N ILE A 97 8.11 4.01 -0.83
CA ILE A 97 7.47 4.90 -1.82
C ILE A 97 6.45 4.12 -2.63
N ASP A 98 6.79 2.94 -3.17
CA ASP A 98 5.87 2.14 -3.98
C ASP A 98 4.60 1.76 -3.20
N TYR A 99 4.76 1.40 -1.92
CA TYR A 99 3.62 1.11 -1.05
C TYR A 99 2.71 2.33 -0.87
N LEU A 100 3.30 3.48 -0.51
CA LEU A 100 2.55 4.71 -0.25
C LEU A 100 1.86 5.25 -1.50
N LEU A 101 2.54 5.22 -2.65
CA LEU A 101 2.03 5.69 -3.92
C LEU A 101 0.93 4.76 -4.45
N THR A 102 1.13 3.44 -4.37
CA THR A 102 0.11 2.48 -4.81
C THR A 102 -1.14 2.57 -3.92
N HIS A 103 -0.97 2.70 -2.60
CA HIS A 103 -2.08 2.95 -1.68
C HIS A 103 -2.83 4.24 -2.06
N SER A 104 -2.12 5.35 -2.22
CA SER A 104 -2.72 6.65 -2.52
C SER A 104 -3.40 6.69 -3.89
N ARG A 105 -2.83 5.98 -4.88
CA ARG A 105 -3.37 5.83 -6.24
C ARG A 105 -4.77 5.22 -6.23
N PHE A 106 -5.07 4.33 -5.29
CA PHE A 106 -6.38 3.70 -5.21
C PHE A 106 -7.50 4.71 -4.92
N HIS A 107 -7.25 5.68 -4.03
CA HIS A 107 -8.21 6.76 -3.74
C HIS A 107 -8.45 7.64 -4.97
N PHE A 108 -7.38 7.98 -5.68
CA PHE A 108 -7.51 8.72 -6.94
C PHE A 108 -8.33 7.94 -8.00
N LEU A 109 -8.18 6.61 -8.08
CA LEU A 109 -8.99 5.78 -8.97
C LEU A 109 -10.48 5.82 -8.59
N VAL A 110 -10.81 5.79 -7.29
CA VAL A 110 -12.18 5.95 -6.78
C VAL A 110 -12.78 7.29 -7.21
N ASP A 111 -12.04 8.38 -7.02
CA ASP A 111 -12.45 9.72 -7.46
C ASP A 111 -12.70 9.77 -8.98
N SER A 112 -11.78 9.19 -9.76
CA SER A 112 -11.85 9.17 -11.22
C SER A 112 -13.08 8.42 -11.71
N ILE A 113 -13.36 7.22 -11.16
CA ILE A 113 -14.54 6.43 -11.51
C ILE A 113 -15.82 7.20 -11.17
N ALA A 114 -15.89 7.82 -9.99
CA ALA A 114 -17.04 8.61 -9.59
C ALA A 114 -17.24 9.81 -10.53
N ALA A 115 -16.17 10.52 -10.89
CA ALA A 115 -16.20 11.66 -11.79
C ALA A 115 -16.64 11.26 -13.22
N THR A 116 -16.09 10.18 -13.79
CA THR A 116 -16.46 9.69 -15.12
C THR A 116 -17.95 9.34 -15.19
N ARG A 117 -18.49 8.69 -14.15
CA ARG A 117 -19.91 8.33 -14.09
C ARG A 117 -20.82 9.54 -13.90
N GLU A 118 -20.42 10.48 -13.04
CA GLU A 118 -21.10 11.76 -12.88
C GLU A 118 -21.17 12.54 -14.21
N MET A 119 -20.09 12.55 -14.99
CA MET A 119 -20.09 13.18 -16.31
C MET A 119 -21.02 12.48 -17.29
N ALA A 120 -21.17 11.15 -17.18
CA ALA A 120 -22.01 10.37 -18.08
C ALA A 120 -23.51 10.56 -17.83
N ASP A 121 -23.96 10.69 -16.58
CA ASP A 121 -25.40 10.74 -16.25
C ASP A 121 -25.86 11.92 -15.38
N GLY A 122 -24.96 12.83 -15.01
CA GLY A 122 -25.25 14.04 -14.24
C GLY A 122 -25.56 13.81 -12.75
N LYS A 123 -25.41 12.58 -12.23
CA LYS A 123 -25.74 12.28 -10.82
C LYS A 123 -24.52 12.37 -9.92
N ALA A 124 -24.54 13.28 -8.95
CA ALA A 124 -23.48 13.42 -7.95
C ALA A 124 -23.27 12.14 -7.12
N ARG A 125 -22.01 11.66 -7.06
CA ARG A 125 -21.54 10.44 -6.40
C ARG A 125 -20.41 10.71 -5.42
N TYR A 126 -19.33 11.34 -5.85
CA TYR A 126 -18.08 11.39 -5.11
C TYR A 126 -18.21 12.05 -3.74
N LEU A 127 -18.71 13.29 -3.69
CA LEU A 127 -18.85 14.03 -2.43
C LEU A 127 -19.83 13.35 -1.46
N ARG A 128 -20.87 12.68 -1.99
CA ARG A 128 -21.83 11.91 -1.18
C ARG A 128 -21.17 10.67 -0.59
N TYR A 129 -20.41 9.96 -1.42
CA TYR A 129 -19.64 8.80 -1.00
C TYR A 129 -18.60 9.16 0.06
N LEU A 130 -17.85 10.26 -0.13
CA LEU A 130 -16.86 10.75 0.83
C LEU A 130 -17.49 11.08 2.19
N ALA A 131 -18.62 11.79 2.20
CA ALA A 131 -19.35 12.12 3.42
C ALA A 131 -19.87 10.85 4.14
N TRP A 132 -20.40 9.89 3.38
CA TRP A 132 -20.83 8.60 3.91
C TRP A 132 -19.67 7.82 4.51
N ARG A 133 -18.55 7.69 3.78
CA ARG A 133 -17.33 6.99 4.23
C ARG A 133 -16.78 7.60 5.52
N ALA A 134 -16.72 8.93 5.61
CA ALA A 134 -16.27 9.62 6.81
C ALA A 134 -17.18 9.34 8.02
N ALA A 135 -18.50 9.32 7.81
CA ALA A 135 -19.47 9.02 8.86
C ALA A 135 -19.44 7.55 9.32
N THR A 136 -19.17 6.60 8.42
CA THR A 136 -19.05 5.18 8.76
C THR A 136 -17.72 4.86 9.44
N ALA A 137 -16.63 5.55 9.06
CA ALA A 137 -15.30 5.36 9.62
C ALA A 137 -15.17 5.74 11.11
N GLN A 138 -16.19 6.32 11.73
CA GLN A 138 -16.20 6.62 13.17
C GLN A 138 -16.89 5.53 14.01
N LYS A 139 -17.55 4.56 13.38
CA LYS A 139 -18.33 3.54 14.07
C LYS A 139 -17.54 2.23 14.14
N PRO A 140 -17.52 1.51 15.26
CA PRO A 140 -16.97 0.15 15.26
C PRO A 140 -17.78 -0.76 14.32
N PRO A 141 -17.15 -1.80 13.73
CA PRO A 141 -17.87 -2.79 12.93
C PRO A 141 -19.00 -3.42 13.74
N ALA A 142 -20.19 -3.56 13.14
CA ALA A 142 -21.34 -4.17 13.81
C ALA A 142 -21.19 -5.69 13.91
N THR A 143 -20.54 -6.29 12.93
CA THR A 143 -20.15 -7.70 12.94
C THR A 143 -18.65 -7.86 12.72
N PRO A 144 -18.04 -8.96 13.18
CA PRO A 144 -16.68 -9.31 12.80
C PRO A 144 -16.48 -9.44 11.28
N ASN A 145 -17.53 -9.45 10.46
CA ASN A 145 -17.44 -9.54 9.01
C ASN A 145 -17.47 -8.19 8.29
N ASP A 146 -17.77 -7.10 8.99
CA ASP A 146 -17.92 -5.79 8.39
C ASP A 146 -16.55 -5.14 8.14
N VAL A 147 -16.36 -4.63 6.93
CA VAL A 147 -15.22 -3.77 6.57
C VAL A 147 -15.69 -2.31 6.60
N VAL A 148 -15.34 -1.61 7.67
CA VAL A 148 -15.83 -0.25 8.00
C VAL A 148 -15.14 0.83 7.17
N ASN A 149 -14.02 0.52 6.50
CA ASN A 149 -13.45 1.38 5.47
C ASN A 149 -12.92 0.55 4.29
N LEU A 150 -13.86 0.00 3.51
CA LEU A 150 -13.56 -0.91 2.40
C LEU A 150 -12.59 -0.33 1.37
N GLU A 151 -12.64 0.99 1.15
CA GLU A 151 -11.71 1.68 0.26
C GLU A 151 -10.27 1.59 0.78
N GLU A 152 -10.03 1.86 2.07
CA GLU A 152 -8.70 1.70 2.68
C GLU A 152 -8.22 0.26 2.67
N ALA A 153 -9.12 -0.69 2.93
CA ALA A 153 -8.77 -2.10 2.90
C ALA A 153 -8.36 -2.55 1.48
N LEU A 154 -9.02 -2.04 0.45
CA LEU A 154 -8.65 -2.29 -0.95
C LEU A 154 -7.38 -1.54 -1.36
N ALA A 155 -7.15 -0.30 -0.88
CA ALA A 155 -5.92 0.44 -1.10
C ALA A 155 -4.70 -0.28 -0.48
N ASN A 156 -4.84 -0.77 0.75
CA ASN A 156 -3.83 -1.60 1.41
C ASN A 156 -3.59 -2.92 0.68
N LEU A 157 -4.65 -3.59 0.24
CA LEU A 157 -4.52 -4.79 -0.58
C LEU A 157 -3.71 -4.49 -1.84
N ASP A 158 -4.06 -3.42 -2.56
CA ASP A 158 -3.44 -3.10 -3.84
C ASP A 158 -1.94 -2.81 -3.68
N ALA A 159 -1.58 -2.03 -2.66
CA ALA A 159 -0.19 -1.78 -2.30
C ALA A 159 0.54 -3.06 -1.86
N PHE A 160 -0.13 -3.94 -1.10
CA PHE A 160 0.45 -5.20 -0.62
C PHE A 160 0.72 -6.21 -1.75
N LYS A 161 -0.05 -6.19 -2.85
CA LYS A 161 0.15 -7.10 -4.00
C LYS A 161 1.59 -7.07 -4.51
N ASN A 162 2.24 -5.91 -4.51
CA ASN A 162 3.63 -5.77 -4.94
C ASN A 162 4.57 -6.64 -4.10
N PHE A 163 4.37 -6.68 -2.78
CA PHE A 163 5.21 -7.43 -1.84
C PHE A 163 5.05 -8.94 -1.86
N ILE A 164 4.06 -9.44 -2.61
CA ILE A 164 3.88 -10.88 -2.87
C ILE A 164 3.93 -11.22 -4.37
N ASN A 165 4.22 -10.22 -5.22
CA ASN A 165 4.44 -10.42 -6.64
C ASN A 165 5.88 -10.92 -6.86
N PRO A 166 6.08 -12.16 -7.36
CA PRO A 166 7.42 -12.71 -7.54
C PRO A 166 8.30 -11.88 -8.47
N SER A 167 7.74 -11.29 -9.53
CA SER A 167 8.51 -10.48 -10.49
C SER A 167 9.02 -9.18 -9.88
N TYR A 168 8.18 -8.52 -9.08
CA TYR A 168 8.58 -7.31 -8.34
C TYR A 168 9.65 -7.65 -7.29
N CYS A 169 9.41 -8.70 -6.50
CA CYS A 169 10.34 -9.16 -5.48
C CYS A 169 11.69 -9.61 -6.06
N ASP A 170 11.69 -10.25 -7.23
CA ASP A 170 12.90 -10.62 -7.96
C ASP A 170 13.68 -9.39 -8.44
N ALA A 171 13.00 -8.37 -8.98
CA ALA A 171 13.63 -7.12 -9.38
C ALA A 171 14.32 -6.41 -8.20
N ILE A 172 13.68 -6.38 -7.03
CA ILE A 172 14.29 -5.83 -5.80
C ILE A 172 15.49 -6.66 -5.37
N ALA A 173 15.37 -7.99 -5.31
CA ALA A 173 16.46 -8.87 -4.89
C ALA A 173 17.66 -8.85 -5.85
N LYS A 174 17.43 -8.52 -7.13
CA LYS A 174 18.50 -8.37 -8.13
C LYS A 174 19.40 -7.16 -7.88
N LEU A 175 18.96 -6.17 -7.09
CA LEU A 175 19.77 -4.98 -6.81
C LEU A 175 21.05 -5.29 -6.02
N VAL A 176 21.09 -6.40 -5.27
CA VAL A 176 22.31 -6.85 -4.56
C VAL A 176 23.20 -7.78 -5.39
N GLN A 177 22.81 -8.13 -6.61
CA GLN A 177 23.61 -9.00 -7.48
C GLN A 177 24.92 -8.32 -7.89
N GLY A 178 26.01 -9.09 -7.86
CA GLY A 178 27.36 -8.59 -8.16
C GLY A 178 27.99 -7.78 -7.02
N ARG A 179 27.28 -7.59 -5.91
CA ARG A 179 27.76 -6.88 -4.71
C ARG A 179 27.93 -7.79 -3.51
N LEU A 180 27.29 -8.96 -3.52
CA LEU A 180 27.43 -10.01 -2.53
C LEU A 180 27.84 -11.31 -3.22
N ASP A 181 28.39 -12.25 -2.45
CA ASP A 181 28.62 -13.61 -2.94
C ASP A 181 27.31 -14.28 -3.37
N GLU A 182 27.39 -15.18 -4.37
CA GLU A 182 26.21 -15.81 -4.98
C GLU A 182 25.28 -16.49 -3.96
N ARG A 183 25.87 -17.17 -2.97
CA ARG A 183 25.11 -17.79 -1.87
C ARG A 183 24.32 -16.76 -1.06
N ASN A 184 24.91 -15.59 -0.80
CA ASN A 184 24.27 -14.54 -0.03
C ASN A 184 23.15 -13.87 -0.85
N VAL A 185 23.35 -13.66 -2.15
CA VAL A 185 22.29 -13.21 -3.07
C VAL A 185 21.08 -14.15 -3.03
N GLN A 186 21.29 -15.47 -3.00
CA GLN A 186 20.20 -16.45 -2.93
C GLN A 186 19.35 -16.30 -1.65
N GLU A 187 19.96 -15.92 -0.52
CA GLU A 187 19.24 -15.67 0.74
C GLU A 187 18.38 -14.40 0.65
N TRP A 188 18.88 -13.35 0.01
CA TRP A 188 18.11 -12.13 -0.28
C TRP A 188 16.93 -12.43 -1.20
N GLN A 189 17.15 -13.18 -2.29
CA GLN A 189 16.07 -13.64 -3.17
C GLN A 189 15.05 -14.49 -2.43
N ALA A 190 15.48 -15.42 -1.58
CA ALA A 190 14.60 -16.26 -0.78
C ALA A 190 13.78 -15.45 0.23
N PHE A 191 14.32 -14.36 0.77
CA PHE A 191 13.61 -13.47 1.68
C PHE A 191 12.46 -12.72 0.98
N PHE A 192 12.73 -12.09 -0.17
CA PHE A 192 11.73 -11.32 -0.92
C PHE A 192 10.75 -12.24 -1.66
N ILE A 193 11.24 -13.14 -2.51
CA ILE A 193 10.41 -14.02 -3.36
C ILE A 193 9.76 -15.13 -2.54
N GLY A 194 10.44 -15.60 -1.49
CA GLY A 194 9.98 -16.72 -0.67
C GLY A 194 8.86 -16.37 0.34
N ALA A 195 8.29 -15.17 0.25
CA ALA A 195 7.17 -14.65 1.05
C ALA A 195 7.49 -14.27 2.51
N ARG A 196 8.76 -14.26 2.93
CA ARG A 196 9.12 -13.76 4.28
C ARG A 196 8.87 -12.26 4.39
N TRP A 197 9.34 -11.49 3.42
CA TRP A 197 9.06 -10.06 3.31
C TRP A 197 7.55 -9.76 3.37
N GLY A 198 6.77 -10.36 2.48
CA GLY A 198 5.31 -10.20 2.47
C GLY A 198 4.65 -10.59 3.79
N THR A 199 5.16 -11.58 4.52
CA THR A 199 4.62 -11.96 5.84
C THR A 199 4.90 -10.91 6.90
N GLU A 200 6.12 -10.37 6.95
CA GLU A 200 6.48 -9.31 7.90
C GLU A 200 5.65 -8.05 7.66
N ILE A 201 5.47 -7.68 6.39
CA ILE A 201 4.67 -6.53 6.03
C ILE A 201 3.18 -6.77 6.28
N ALA A 202 2.66 -7.95 5.99
CA ALA A 202 1.28 -8.30 6.36
C ALA A 202 1.08 -8.20 7.87
N ASN A 203 2.04 -8.64 8.68
CA ASN A 203 1.98 -8.51 10.13
C ASN A 203 2.07 -7.05 10.61
N ALA A 204 2.84 -6.21 9.93
CA ALA A 204 2.94 -4.78 10.26
C ALA A 204 1.65 -4.02 9.93
N ILE A 205 1.07 -4.27 8.75
CA ILE A 205 -0.13 -3.56 8.26
C ILE A 205 -1.42 -4.14 8.87
N SER A 206 -1.50 -5.45 9.13
CA SER A 206 -2.68 -6.06 9.79
C SER A 206 -2.89 -5.59 11.24
N ARG A 207 -1.88 -4.95 11.85
CA ARG A 207 -1.98 -4.30 13.16
C ARG A 207 -2.59 -2.90 13.10
N GLN A 208 -2.79 -2.33 11.90
CA GLN A 208 -3.62 -1.14 11.70
C GLN A 208 -5.08 -1.47 12.15
N PRO A 209 -5.94 -0.47 12.42
CA PRO A 209 -7.17 -0.70 13.16
C PRO A 209 -8.01 -1.80 12.49
N ALA A 210 -8.21 -2.90 13.22
CA ALA A 210 -8.95 -4.05 12.72
C ALA A 210 -10.37 -3.63 12.31
N GLY A 211 -10.87 -4.16 11.20
CA GLY A 211 -12.18 -3.84 10.61
C GLY A 211 -12.19 -2.57 9.74
N PHE A 212 -11.38 -1.56 10.04
CA PHE A 212 -11.30 -0.37 9.19
C PHE A 212 -10.43 -0.64 7.96
N ARG A 213 -9.25 -1.26 8.14
CA ARG A 213 -8.25 -1.40 7.07
C ARG A 213 -7.77 -2.83 6.86
N ASP A 214 -8.54 -3.79 7.37
CA ASP A 214 -8.21 -5.22 7.33
C ASP A 214 -8.34 -5.79 5.92
N PHE A 215 -7.25 -5.70 5.16
CA PHE A 215 -7.13 -6.24 3.82
C PHE A 215 -6.89 -7.77 3.78
N THR A 216 -6.59 -8.39 4.93
CA THR A 216 -6.19 -9.81 4.98
C THR A 216 -7.32 -10.75 4.60
N ARG A 217 -8.57 -10.29 4.71
CA ARG A 217 -9.79 -10.98 4.23
C ARG A 217 -9.80 -11.23 2.73
N PHE A 218 -9.07 -10.42 1.98
CA PHE A 218 -8.93 -10.54 0.54
C PHE A 218 -7.79 -11.46 0.12
N LEU A 219 -7.15 -12.12 1.09
CA LEU A 219 -6.04 -13.02 0.89
C LEU A 219 -6.38 -14.41 1.43
N ASN A 220 -5.87 -15.42 0.75
CA ASN A 220 -5.77 -16.77 1.28
C ASN A 220 -4.44 -16.89 2.02
N ARG A 221 -4.47 -17.45 3.23
CA ARG A 221 -3.27 -17.71 4.03
C ARG A 221 -2.99 -19.20 4.07
N THR A 222 -1.95 -19.64 3.39
CA THR A 222 -1.45 -21.02 3.48
C THR A 222 -0.32 -21.07 4.51
N THR A 223 -0.43 -22.00 5.44
CA THR A 223 0.63 -22.29 6.42
C THR A 223 1.21 -23.65 6.10
N SER A 224 2.52 -23.74 5.86
CA SER A 224 3.21 -25.03 5.70
C SER A 224 4.30 -25.18 6.76
N VAL A 225 4.49 -26.40 7.24
CA VAL A 225 5.59 -26.76 8.14
C VAL A 225 6.71 -27.34 7.29
N GLY A 226 7.86 -26.67 7.26
CA GLY A 226 9.03 -27.18 6.55
C GLY A 226 9.64 -28.39 7.27
N ALA A 227 10.52 -29.13 6.57
CA ALA A 227 11.23 -30.30 7.10
C ALA A 227 12.06 -30.04 8.38
N TYR A 228 12.30 -28.77 8.72
CA TYR A 228 13.04 -28.32 9.90
C TYR A 228 12.19 -27.47 10.88
N SER A 229 10.88 -27.74 10.97
CA SER A 229 9.97 -27.13 11.96
C SER A 229 9.72 -25.61 11.83
N TYR A 230 10.19 -24.96 10.76
CA TYR A 230 9.82 -23.58 10.47
C TYR A 230 8.43 -23.50 9.84
N VAL A 231 7.56 -22.70 10.45
CA VAL A 231 6.25 -22.36 9.90
C VAL A 231 6.44 -21.33 8.79
N ARG A 232 6.13 -21.71 7.55
CA ARG A 232 6.12 -20.81 6.40
C ARG A 232 4.70 -20.35 6.13
N VAL A 233 4.49 -19.04 6.25
CA VAL A 233 3.23 -18.40 5.86
C VAL A 233 3.39 -17.90 4.42
N LYS A 234 2.42 -18.21 3.57
CA LYS A 234 2.32 -17.68 2.21
C LYS A 234 0.94 -17.09 2.01
N TYR A 235 0.91 -15.87 1.50
CA TYR A 235 -0.32 -15.22 1.06
C TYR A 235 -0.53 -15.48 -0.43
N SER A 236 -1.77 -15.73 -0.81
CA SER A 236 -2.22 -15.72 -2.21
C SER A 236 -3.54 -14.98 -2.32
N TYR A 237 -3.96 -14.66 -3.54
CA TYR A 237 -5.15 -13.86 -3.77
C TYR A 237 -6.43 -14.67 -3.55
N ASN A 238 -7.35 -14.13 -2.75
CA ASN A 238 -8.74 -14.55 -2.79
C ASN A 238 -9.46 -13.72 -3.87
N LYS A 239 -9.40 -14.19 -5.13
CA LYS A 239 -9.94 -13.45 -6.29
C LYS A 239 -11.42 -13.14 -6.15
N GLU A 240 -12.21 -14.07 -5.62
CA GLU A 240 -13.64 -13.90 -5.44
C GLU A 240 -13.95 -12.81 -4.40
N ALA A 241 -13.30 -12.86 -3.23
CA ALA A 241 -13.49 -11.84 -2.20
C ALA A 241 -13.03 -10.44 -2.68
N GLN A 242 -11.94 -10.38 -3.45
CA GLN A 242 -11.45 -9.14 -4.06
C GLN A 242 -12.45 -8.57 -5.08
N ASP A 243 -12.95 -9.40 -5.98
CA ASP A 243 -13.91 -8.98 -6.99
C ASP A 243 -15.22 -8.51 -6.36
N ASN A 244 -15.75 -9.27 -5.40
CA ASN A 244 -16.93 -8.89 -4.63
C ASN A 244 -16.71 -7.57 -3.86
N ALA A 245 -15.53 -7.36 -3.28
CA ALA A 245 -15.18 -6.11 -2.60
C ALA A 245 -15.14 -4.91 -3.55
N LEU A 246 -14.54 -5.05 -4.73
CA LEU A 246 -14.48 -3.99 -5.73
C LEU A 246 -15.88 -3.65 -6.27
N LYS A 247 -16.73 -4.65 -6.54
CA LYS A 247 -18.13 -4.45 -6.91
C LYS A 247 -18.94 -3.76 -5.81
N THR A 248 -18.75 -4.19 -4.57
CA THR A 248 -19.37 -3.58 -3.38
C THR A 248 -18.98 -2.11 -3.26
N LEU A 249 -17.69 -1.80 -3.43
CA LEU A 249 -17.18 -0.42 -3.42
C LEU A 249 -17.81 0.41 -4.54
N SER A 250 -17.89 -0.14 -5.76
CA SER A 250 -18.55 0.52 -6.89
C SER A 250 -20.01 0.89 -6.58
N LEU A 251 -20.78 -0.04 -6.00
CA LEU A 251 -22.18 0.22 -5.65
C LEU A 251 -22.31 1.27 -4.54
N ARG A 252 -21.41 1.25 -3.54
CA ARG A 252 -21.34 2.30 -2.50
C ARG A 252 -21.05 3.67 -3.09
N ILE A 253 -20.17 3.77 -4.08
CA ILE A 253 -19.89 5.03 -4.81
C ILE A 253 -21.16 5.53 -5.52
N ASP A 254 -21.96 4.63 -6.08
CA ASP A 254 -23.24 4.96 -6.71
C ASP A 254 -24.36 5.26 -5.70
N GLY A 255 -24.10 5.11 -4.39
CA GLY A 255 -25.10 5.27 -3.33
C GLY A 255 -26.16 4.15 -3.31
N VAL A 256 -25.81 2.97 -3.85
CA VAL A 256 -26.68 1.80 -3.94
C VAL A 256 -26.27 0.78 -2.89
N GLU A 257 -27.25 0.24 -2.16
CA GLU A 257 -26.99 -0.86 -1.24
C GLU A 257 -26.60 -2.12 -2.03
N PRO A 258 -25.44 -2.73 -1.74
CA PRO A 258 -25.00 -3.93 -2.43
C PRO A 258 -25.98 -5.10 -2.26
N PRO A 259 -26.39 -5.80 -3.34
CA PRO A 259 -27.20 -7.00 -3.23
C PRO A 259 -26.40 -8.15 -2.61
N ALA A 260 -27.11 -9.17 -2.12
CA ALA A 260 -26.49 -10.37 -1.55
C ALA A 260 -25.68 -11.20 -2.57
N ASP A 261 -26.04 -11.13 -3.85
CA ASP A 261 -25.34 -11.79 -4.95
C ASP A 261 -24.74 -10.74 -5.91
N LEU A 262 -23.42 -10.80 -6.08
CA LEU A 262 -22.61 -9.90 -6.91
C LEU A 262 -22.04 -10.58 -8.17
N SER A 263 -22.42 -11.84 -8.43
CA SER A 263 -21.86 -12.65 -9.52
C SER A 263 -22.04 -12.02 -10.91
N GLY A 264 -23.14 -11.31 -11.15
CA GLY A 264 -23.44 -10.65 -12.43
C GLY A 264 -22.89 -9.22 -12.62
N GLY A 265 -22.28 -8.62 -11.60
CA GLY A 265 -21.74 -7.25 -11.69
C GLY A 265 -20.45 -7.17 -12.50
N LEU A 266 -20.21 -6.04 -13.16
CA LEU A 266 -18.91 -5.71 -13.76
C LEU A 266 -18.01 -5.05 -12.71
N ASN A 267 -16.72 -5.37 -12.74
CA ASN A 267 -15.71 -4.71 -11.92
C ASN A 267 -15.15 -3.48 -12.67
N PRO A 268 -15.44 -2.25 -12.22
CA PRO A 268 -15.04 -1.03 -12.93
C PRO A 268 -13.59 -0.61 -12.65
N PHE A 269 -12.89 -1.26 -11.72
CA PHE A 269 -11.54 -0.90 -11.28
C PHE A 269 -10.44 -1.48 -12.19
N SER A 270 -10.74 -1.66 -13.49
CA SER A 270 -9.79 -2.16 -14.49
C SER A 270 -9.04 -1.03 -15.21
N GLU A 271 -9.46 0.21 -15.05
CA GLU A 271 -8.84 1.36 -15.70
C GLU A 271 -7.54 1.74 -15.01
N GLU A 272 -6.55 2.11 -15.82
CA GLU A 272 -5.33 2.71 -15.30
C GLU A 272 -5.63 4.18 -14.97
N PRO A 273 -5.50 4.62 -13.71
CA PRO A 273 -5.74 6.00 -13.38
C PRO A 273 -4.68 6.90 -14.04
N PRO A 274 -5.05 8.11 -14.49
CA PRO A 274 -4.11 9.04 -15.09
C PRO A 274 -2.98 9.46 -14.14
N PRO A 275 -1.86 9.98 -14.68
CA PRO A 275 -0.73 10.42 -13.87
C PRO A 275 -1.17 11.47 -12.85
N TYR A 276 -0.72 11.31 -11.61
CA TYR A 276 -0.94 12.29 -10.53
C TYR A 276 0.41 12.88 -10.10
N ARG A 277 0.35 14.12 -9.61
CA ARG A 277 1.54 14.80 -9.08
C ARG A 277 1.84 14.28 -7.69
N VAL A 278 3.12 14.11 -7.39
CA VAL A 278 3.59 13.75 -6.06
C VAL A 278 4.41 14.91 -5.51
N TYR A 279 4.22 15.21 -4.22
CA TYR A 279 4.88 16.28 -3.52
C TYR A 279 5.52 15.74 -2.25
N LEU A 280 6.72 16.23 -1.93
CA LEU A 280 7.34 16.04 -0.62
C LEU A 280 7.02 17.25 0.26
N VAL A 281 6.61 16.98 1.49
CA VAL A 281 6.26 17.98 2.50
C VAL A 281 6.96 17.65 3.81
N ASP A 282 7.24 18.68 4.61
CA ASP A 282 7.82 18.54 5.94
C ASP A 282 6.87 17.85 6.94
#